data_AF-A0A520PNX2-F1
#
_entry.id   AF-A0A520PNX2-F1
#
_cell.length_a   1.000
_cell.length_b   1.000
_cell.length_c   1.000
_cell.angle_alpha   90.00
_cell.angle_beta   90.00
_cell.angle_gamma   90.00
#
_symmetry.space_group_name_H-M   'P 1'
#
loop_
_entity.id
_entity.type
_entity.pdbx_description
1 polymer ?
#
loop_
_entity_poly.entity_id
_entity_poly.type
_entity_poly.pdbx_seq_one_letter_code
_entity_poly.pdbx_strand_id
1 'polypeptide(L)'
;MIRKHYTDLFNNDALQCKSESVAKQTYGLTEFLVHVLKIKFEDLGNPIKVTWHTSCHVKREMEIRDAPKKLLRQLKDVELLELEREDECSRFG
;
A
#
# COMPACT_ATOMS: atom_id res chain seq x y z
N MET A 1 -6.87 -4.39 8.29
CA MET A 1 -6.76 -4.33 9.77
C MET A 1 -7.26 -3.01 10.36
N ILE A 2 -6.43 -1.99 10.67
CA ILE A 2 -6.94 -0.78 11.39
C ILE A 2 -8.00 -0.02 10.58
N ARG A 3 -7.74 0.23 9.29
CA ARG A 3 -8.67 0.98 8.44
C ARG A 3 -10.01 0.29 8.19
N LYS A 4 -10.05 -1.05 8.19
CA LYS A 4 -11.26 -1.83 7.82
C LYS A 4 -11.98 -2.49 8.99
N HIS A 5 -11.27 -2.99 9.99
CA HIS A 5 -11.84 -3.84 11.05
C HIS A 5 -11.80 -3.19 12.43
N TYR A 6 -11.09 -2.07 12.61
CA TYR A 6 -10.96 -1.45 13.93
C TYR A 6 -12.27 -0.87 14.45
N THR A 7 -13.13 -0.38 13.54
CA THR A 7 -14.45 0.15 13.88
C THR A 7 -15.38 -0.93 14.43
N ASP A 8 -15.27 -2.15 13.90
CA ASP A 8 -16.15 -3.26 14.28
C ASP A 8 -15.97 -3.67 15.74
N LEU A 9 -14.77 -3.43 16.30
CA LEU A 9 -14.45 -3.69 17.71
C LEU A 9 -15.16 -2.76 18.68
N PHE A 10 -15.62 -1.58 18.23
CA PHE A 10 -16.24 -0.54 19.08
C PHE A 10 -17.69 -0.27 18.70
N ASN A 11 -18.37 -1.21 18.03
CA ASN A 11 -19.77 -1.07 17.69
C ASN A 11 -20.64 -0.90 18.96
N ASN A 12 -21.43 0.17 19.01
CA ASN A 12 -22.25 0.56 20.16
C ASN A 12 -21.45 0.91 21.44
N ASP A 13 -20.14 1.16 21.31
CA ASP A 13 -19.29 1.64 22.40
C ASP A 13 -19.14 3.18 22.35
N ALA A 14 -18.86 3.80 23.50
CA ALA A 14 -18.60 5.24 23.59
C ALA A 14 -17.41 5.70 22.71
N LEU A 15 -16.52 4.78 22.34
CA LEU A 15 -15.35 5.03 21.51
C LEU A 15 -15.60 4.88 20.00
N GLN A 16 -16.80 4.51 19.57
CA GLN A 16 -17.11 4.27 18.15
C GLN A 16 -16.66 5.43 17.25
N CYS A 17 -17.09 6.66 17.55
CA CYS A 17 -16.70 7.85 16.78
C CYS A 17 -15.17 8.07 16.74
N LYS A 18 -14.46 7.74 17.81
CA LYS A 18 -12.99 7.86 17.86
C LYS A 18 -12.33 6.79 16.99
N SER A 19 -12.82 5.55 17.03
CA SER A 19 -12.32 4.46 16.20
C SER A 19 -12.49 4.76 14.71
N GLU A 20 -13.63 5.33 14.31
CA GLU A 20 -13.88 5.75 12.93
C GLU A 20 -12.92 6.86 12.49
N SER A 21 -12.66 7.83 13.37
CA SER A 21 -11.71 8.92 13.08
C SER A 21 -10.29 8.38 12.86
N VAL A 22 -9.84 7.45 13.71
CA VAL A 22 -8.53 6.78 13.57
C VAL A 22 -8.47 5.96 12.27
N ALA A 23 -9.50 5.16 11.98
CA ALA A 23 -9.57 4.36 10.77
C ALA A 23 -9.50 5.22 9.50
N LYS A 24 -10.21 6.35 9.48
CA LYS A 24 -10.21 7.31 8.34
C LYS A 24 -8.86 8.00 8.11
N GLN A 25 -8.05 8.16 9.16
CA GLN A 25 -6.72 8.78 9.08
C GLN A 25 -5.59 7.77 8.93
N THR A 26 -5.90 6.47 8.84
CA THR A 26 -4.91 5.41 8.67
C THR A 26 -4.78 5.04 7.20
N TYR A 27 -3.57 5.14 6.66
CA TYR A 27 -3.26 4.86 5.26
C TYR A 27 -2.22 3.76 5.13
N GLY A 28 -2.24 3.03 4.00
CA GLY A 28 -1.07 2.24 3.62
C GLY A 28 0.09 3.18 3.26
N LEU A 29 1.34 2.83 3.59
CA LEU A 29 2.48 3.73 3.38
C LEU A 29 2.59 4.21 1.93
N THR A 30 2.55 3.29 0.97
CA THR A 30 2.65 3.65 -0.46
C THR A 30 1.46 4.45 -0.94
N GLU A 31 0.26 4.18 -0.41
CA GLU A 31 -0.94 4.97 -0.69
C GLU A 31 -0.79 6.40 -0.17
N PHE A 32 -0.31 6.57 1.06
CA PHE A 32 -0.06 7.87 1.67
C PHE A 32 0.95 8.70 0.86
N LEU A 33 2.08 8.09 0.50
CA LEU A 33 3.13 8.74 -0.28
C LEU A 33 2.62 9.21 -1.65
N VAL A 34 1.82 8.37 -2.34
CA VAL A 34 1.32 8.68 -3.68
C VAL A 34 0.12 9.62 -3.67
N HIS A 35 -0.88 9.37 -2.82
CA HIS A 35 -2.18 10.03 -2.89
C HIS A 35 -2.30 11.22 -1.94
N VAL A 36 -1.64 11.20 -0.78
CA VAL A 36 -1.68 12.29 0.19
C VAL A 36 -0.50 13.24 -0.01
N LEU A 37 0.73 12.74 0.13
CA LEU A 37 1.93 13.58 -0.01
C LEU A 37 2.24 13.94 -1.48
N LYS A 38 1.78 13.11 -2.43
CA LYS A 38 2.07 13.26 -3.87
C LYS A 38 3.57 13.42 -4.14
N ILE A 39 4.37 12.63 -3.43
CA ILE A 39 5.82 12.75 -3.45
C ILE A 39 6.38 12.50 -4.86
N LYS A 40 7.47 13.21 -5.18
CA LYS A 40 8.29 13.01 -6.37
C LYS A 40 9.68 12.61 -5.94
N PHE A 41 10.13 11.45 -6.39
CA PHE A 41 11.48 10.98 -6.08
C PHE A 41 12.50 11.50 -7.09
N GLU A 42 13.67 11.85 -6.58
CA GLU A 42 14.89 11.97 -7.34
C GLU A 42 15.65 10.65 -7.23
N ASP A 43 16.07 10.11 -8.36
CA ASP A 43 16.83 8.88 -8.40
C ASP A 43 18.31 9.18 -8.11
N LEU A 44 18.87 8.48 -7.12
CA LEU A 44 20.24 8.60 -6.66
C LEU A 44 20.98 7.25 -6.74
N GLY A 45 20.33 6.23 -7.29
CA GLY A 45 20.84 4.86 -7.35
C GLY A 45 21.68 4.59 -8.58
N ASN A 46 22.23 3.37 -8.62
CA ASN A 46 22.79 2.81 -9.85
C ASN A 46 21.71 1.98 -10.58
N PRO A 47 21.85 1.78 -11.90
CA PRO A 47 20.96 0.93 -12.68
C PRO A 47 20.72 -0.45 -12.06
N ILE A 48 19.46 -0.79 -11.80
CA ILE A 48 19.05 -2.05 -11.20
C ILE A 48 17.74 -2.55 -11.78
N LYS A 49 17.62 -3.88 -11.91
CA LYS A 49 16.37 -4.55 -12.25
C LYS A 49 15.71 -5.10 -11.01
N VAL A 50 14.45 -4.76 -10.79
CA VAL A 50 13.67 -5.23 -9.65
C VAL A 50 12.33 -5.76 -10.13
N THR A 51 11.70 -6.59 -9.31
CA THR A 51 10.29 -6.94 -9.50
C THR A 51 9.50 -6.64 -8.23
N TRP A 52 8.20 -6.41 -8.38
CA TRP A 52 7.33 -6.07 -7.27
C TRP A 52 6.40 -7.22 -6.95
N HIS A 53 6.58 -7.82 -5.77
CA HIS A 53 5.66 -8.81 -5.25
C HIS A 53 4.54 -8.13 -4.46
N THR A 54 3.30 -8.20 -4.96
CA THR A 54 2.16 -7.58 -4.30
C THR A 54 1.65 -8.45 -3.15
N SER A 55 1.55 -7.89 -1.94
CA SER A 55 0.91 -8.56 -0.81
C SER A 55 -0.58 -8.79 -1.07
N CYS A 56 -1.04 -10.03 -0.82
CA CYS A 56 -2.43 -10.45 -1.01
C CYS A 56 -3.39 -9.64 -0.14
N HIS A 57 -2.99 -9.31 1.10
CA HIS A 57 -3.78 -8.47 2.02
C HIS A 57 -3.93 -7.05 1.48
N VAL A 58 -2.83 -6.43 1.05
CA VAL A 58 -2.85 -5.06 0.53
C VAL A 58 -3.71 -4.96 -0.74
N LYS A 59 -3.61 -5.96 -1.63
CA LYS A 59 -4.36 -5.98 -2.89
C LYS A 59 -5.85 -6.23 -2.70
N ARG A 60 -6.22 -7.23 -1.88
CA ARG A 60 -7.60 -7.72 -1.76
C ARG A 60 -8.39 -6.97 -0.71
N GLU A 61 -7.77 -6.66 0.42
CA GLU A 61 -8.43 -6.05 1.56
C GLU A 61 -8.38 -4.53 1.48
N MET A 62 -7.24 -3.95 1.09
CA MET A 62 -7.07 -2.50 1.03
C MET A 62 -7.25 -1.92 -0.37
N GLU A 63 -7.41 -2.76 -1.41
CA GLU A 63 -7.58 -2.37 -2.82
C GLU A 63 -6.45 -1.48 -3.38
N ILE A 64 -5.30 -1.49 -2.72
CA ILE A 64 -4.11 -0.75 -3.15
C ILE A 64 -3.33 -1.65 -4.11
N ARG A 65 -3.43 -1.35 -5.41
CA ARG A 65 -2.76 -2.15 -6.47
C ARG A 65 -1.54 -1.44 -7.06
N ASP A 66 -1.71 -0.17 -7.43
CA ASP A 66 -0.72 0.51 -8.27
C ASP A 66 0.22 1.45 -7.52
N ALA A 67 -0.11 1.84 -6.28
CA ALA A 67 0.66 2.85 -5.55
C ALA A 67 2.16 2.49 -5.40
N PRO A 68 2.54 1.24 -5.04
CA PRO A 68 3.95 0.87 -4.95
C PRO A 68 4.67 0.94 -6.31
N LYS A 69 4.05 0.40 -7.37
CA LYS A 69 4.63 0.44 -8.72
C LYS A 69 4.74 1.87 -9.25
N LYS A 70 3.81 2.76 -8.92
CA LYS A 70 3.88 4.19 -9.26
C LYS A 70 5.06 4.90 -8.60
N LEU A 71 5.49 4.47 -7.42
CA LEU A 71 6.70 5.01 -6.78
C LEU A 71 7.95 4.49 -7.50
N LEU A 72 8.03 3.18 -7.77
CA LEU A 72 9.17 2.57 -8.46
C LEU A 72 9.36 3.11 -9.88
N ARG A 73 8.28 3.32 -10.63
CA ARG A 73 8.32 3.88 -12.00
C ARG A 73 8.77 5.35 -12.07
N GLN A 74 8.97 6.03 -10.93
CA GLN A 74 9.55 7.39 -10.92
C GLN A 74 11.08 7.36 -10.98
N LEU A 75 11.69 6.25 -10.61
CA LEU A 75 13.14 6.08 -10.57
C LEU A 75 13.63 5.69 -11.98
N LYS A 76 14.58 6.46 -12.52
CA LYS A 76 15.03 6.35 -13.91
C LYS A 76 15.95 5.15 -14.12
N ASP A 77 16.72 4.81 -13.09
CA ASP A 77 17.70 3.73 -13.10
C ASP A 77 17.09 2.42 -12.57
N VAL A 78 15.79 2.39 -12.26
CA VAL A 78 15.07 1.18 -11.84
C VAL A 78 14.22 0.65 -12.98
N GLU A 79 14.59 -0.51 -13.51
CA GLU A 79 13.77 -1.28 -14.44
C GLU A 79 12.83 -2.20 -13.64
N LEU A 80 11.53 -1.92 -13.69
CA LEU A 80 10.51 -2.76 -13.06
C LEU A 80 10.08 -3.88 -14.00
N LEU A 81 10.47 -5.11 -13.67
CA LEU A 81 10.06 -6.33 -14.36
C LEU A 81 8.70 -6.79 -13.85
N GLU A 82 7.78 -7.08 -14.77
CA GLU A 82 6.46 -7.64 -14.44
C GLU A 82 6.59 -9.13 -14.08
N LEU A 83 5.93 -9.55 -13.00
CA LEU A 83 5.88 -10.94 -12.56
C LEU A 83 4.80 -11.69 -13.34
N GLU A 84 5.16 -12.84 -13.93
CA GLU A 84 4.26 -13.68 -14.73
C GLU A 84 3.01 -14.13 -13.95
N ARG A 85 3.10 -14.18 -12.61
CA ARG A 85 2.03 -14.57 -11.69
C ARG A 85 1.89 -13.63 -10.51
N GLU A 86 1.88 -12.33 -10.78
CA GLU A 86 1.79 -11.29 -9.73
C GLU A 86 0.57 -11.44 -8.79
N ASP A 87 -0.48 -12.12 -9.25
CA ASP A 87 -1.72 -12.33 -8.50
C ASP A 87 -1.67 -13.56 -7.57
N GLU A 88 -0.62 -14.39 -7.70
CA GLU A 88 -0.44 -15.53 -6.82
C GLU A 88 -0.01 -15.08 -5.43
N CYS A 89 -0.73 -15.60 -4.43
CA CYS A 89 -0.39 -15.28 -3.07
C CYS A 89 0.89 -16.01 -2.67
N SER A 90 1.81 -15.29 -2.03
CA SER A 90 3.09 -15.84 -1.55
C SER A 90 2.94 -16.90 -0.45
N ARG A 91 1.71 -17.18 0.00
CA ARG A 91 1.36 -18.17 1.05
C ARG A 91 2.03 -17.92 2.41
N PHE A 92 2.69 -16.77 2.57
CA PHE A 92 3.10 -16.22 3.85
C PHE A 92 1.99 -15.27 4.33
N GLY A 93 0.93 -15.86 4.88
CA GLY A 93 -0.24 -15.16 5.42
C GLY A 93 -0.79 -15.93 6.60
#